data_AF-A0A497T407-F1
#
_entry.id   AF-A0A497T407-F1
#
_cell.length_a   1.000
_cell.length_b   1.000
_cell.length_c   1.000
_cell.angle_alpha   90.00
_cell.angle_beta   90.00
_cell.angle_gamma   90.00
#
_symmetry.space_group_name_H-M   'P 1'
#
loop_
_entity.id
_entity.type
_entity.pdbx_description
1 polymer ?
#
loop_
_entity_poly.entity_id
_entity_poly.type
_entity_poly.pdbx_seq_one_letter_code
_entity_poly.pdbx_strand_id
1 'polypeptide(L)'
;MGVEEFSEKLVDYGRGCSDVGLEMVDRAGKEDYNAVLIPSRGTIPIFLGALYGISIYGREGFRECEEFLERLKMPSFFASHLECMGLDDLIKKDYQGNRFALLLPFTADFTGKLEWGSEPIRKYWTKVMESFTLPPEKRHESREFCSFMKTLREVEKRKGLADIYESIPRVESFILIDTLISGKAAYEILKSFESMEMYPYTILVCDQRRERLRKPEYKAYLEGNGRVKMIDVDSLVTEDKGASYLGVYSVAYPDLMGKSMENGGFWAAESWILDWEIDSYSGQSFRKLMGALQKAIRKGIGVENSSLEDDVAEFLTHAKMERDLEDIKRYLNENVISPYFQDSFEIYRTKTGVLMVSFPEEKVRGFSL
;
A
#
# COMPACT_ATOMS: atom_id res chain seq x y z
N MET A 1 12.00 17.07 -15.26
CA MET A 1 10.82 16.63 -16.02
C MET A 1 9.87 17.80 -16.11
N GLY A 2 9.51 18.20 -17.32
CA GLY A 2 8.53 19.27 -17.55
C GLY A 2 7.09 18.79 -17.29
N VAL A 3 6.14 19.72 -17.27
CA VAL A 3 4.69 19.44 -17.12
C VAL A 3 4.20 18.54 -18.26
N GLU A 4 4.58 18.85 -19.50
CA GLU A 4 4.24 18.09 -20.70
C GLU A 4 4.75 16.64 -20.61
N GLU A 5 6.05 16.46 -20.36
CA GLU A 5 6.68 15.13 -20.21
C GLU A 5 6.04 14.30 -19.08
N PHE A 6 5.67 14.92 -17.95
CA PHE A 6 4.96 14.21 -16.88
C PHE A 6 3.53 13.85 -17.27
N SER A 7 2.84 14.71 -18.02
CA SER A 7 1.48 14.47 -18.48
C SER A 7 1.41 13.24 -19.38
N GLU A 8 2.33 13.10 -20.33
CA GLU A 8 2.42 11.91 -21.19
C GLU A 8 2.66 10.64 -20.38
N LYS A 9 3.64 10.67 -19.46
CA LYS A 9 3.93 9.55 -18.56
C LYS A 9 2.74 9.20 -17.66
N LEU A 10 1.98 10.20 -17.21
CA LEU A 10 0.81 9.97 -16.38
C LEU A 10 -0.32 9.29 -17.17
N VAL A 11 -0.50 9.61 -18.47
CA VAL A 11 -1.46 8.92 -19.35
C VAL A 11 -1.08 7.45 -19.53
N ASP A 12 0.21 7.16 -19.80
CA ASP A 12 0.69 5.78 -19.88
C ASP A 12 0.53 5.03 -18.54
N TYR A 13 0.84 5.68 -17.42
CA TYR A 13 0.58 5.16 -16.08
C TYR A 13 -0.92 4.90 -15.83
N GLY A 14 -1.80 5.81 -16.26
CA GLY A 14 -3.26 5.67 -16.16
C GLY A 14 -3.78 4.50 -16.99
N ARG A 15 -3.25 4.29 -18.20
CA ARG A 15 -3.51 3.08 -19.00
C ARG A 15 -3.05 1.82 -18.26
N GLY A 16 -1.84 1.83 -17.69
CA GLY A 16 -1.33 0.73 -16.88
C GLY A 16 -2.24 0.40 -15.68
N CYS A 17 -2.79 1.41 -15.00
CA CYS A 17 -3.78 1.20 -13.94
C CYS A 17 -5.05 0.52 -14.47
N SER A 18 -5.53 0.93 -15.65
CA SER A 18 -6.67 0.29 -16.32
C SER A 18 -6.40 -1.18 -16.65
N ASP A 19 -5.21 -1.47 -17.19
CA ASP A 19 -4.78 -2.84 -17.51
C ASP A 19 -4.69 -3.71 -16.24
N VAL A 20 -4.24 -3.15 -15.11
CA VAL A 20 -4.30 -3.83 -13.79
C VAL A 20 -5.74 -4.18 -13.44
N GLY A 21 -6.66 -3.23 -13.59
CA GLY A 21 -8.08 -3.44 -13.30
C GLY A 21 -8.71 -4.56 -14.13
N LEU A 22 -8.44 -4.57 -15.44
CA LEU A 22 -8.92 -5.63 -16.34
C LEU A 22 -8.33 -7.00 -15.98
N GLU A 23 -7.05 -7.05 -15.63
CA GLU A 23 -6.42 -8.30 -15.18
C GLU A 23 -7.02 -8.79 -13.85
N MET A 24 -7.33 -7.89 -12.91
CA MET A 24 -8.04 -8.26 -11.67
C MET A 24 -9.41 -8.87 -11.95
N VAL A 25 -10.19 -8.27 -12.87
CA VAL A 25 -11.51 -8.77 -13.29
C VAL A 25 -11.39 -10.13 -13.96
N ASP A 26 -10.48 -10.28 -14.93
CA ASP A 26 -10.25 -11.54 -15.64
C ASP A 26 -9.88 -12.67 -14.67
N ARG A 27 -9.00 -12.39 -13.71
CA ARG A 27 -8.56 -13.37 -12.72
C ARG A 27 -9.65 -13.72 -11.74
N ALA A 28 -10.38 -12.74 -11.23
CA ALA A 28 -11.50 -12.98 -10.34
C ALA A 28 -12.66 -13.76 -11.01
N GLY A 29 -12.73 -13.78 -12.35
CA GLY A 29 -13.67 -14.61 -13.11
C GLY A 29 -13.20 -16.06 -13.33
N LYS A 30 -11.89 -16.29 -13.36
CA LYS A 30 -11.28 -17.62 -13.61
C LYS A 30 -10.95 -18.38 -12.34
N GLU A 31 -10.55 -17.65 -11.32
CA GLU A 31 -10.04 -18.12 -10.05
C GLU A 31 -10.80 -17.34 -8.98
N ASP A 32 -11.38 -18.00 -7.98
CA ASP A 32 -12.27 -17.38 -6.98
C ASP A 32 -11.48 -16.56 -5.95
N TYR A 33 -10.77 -15.54 -6.44
CA TYR A 33 -10.01 -14.58 -5.64
C TYR A 33 -10.95 -13.75 -4.78
N ASN A 34 -10.75 -13.85 -3.47
CA ASN A 34 -11.57 -13.19 -2.47
C ASN A 34 -10.85 -12.02 -1.77
N ALA A 35 -9.55 -11.83 -2.06
CA ALA A 35 -8.80 -10.68 -1.54
C ALA A 35 -7.84 -10.05 -2.55
N VAL A 36 -7.60 -8.75 -2.39
CA VAL A 36 -6.55 -7.99 -3.08
C VAL A 36 -5.57 -7.46 -2.04
N LEU A 37 -4.32 -7.92 -2.07
CA LEU A 37 -3.27 -7.49 -1.17
C LEU A 37 -2.49 -6.31 -1.77
N ILE A 38 -2.41 -5.23 -1.00
CA ILE A 38 -1.68 -3.99 -1.30
C ILE A 38 -0.50 -3.92 -0.31
N PRO A 39 0.74 -4.20 -0.76
CA PRO A 39 1.92 -4.36 0.10
C PRO A 39 2.71 -3.06 0.32
N SER A 40 2.45 -2.03 -0.50
CA SER A 40 3.30 -0.85 -0.63
C SER A 40 2.48 0.41 -0.88
N ARG A 41 3.03 1.57 -0.49
CA ARG A 41 2.36 2.87 -0.67
C ARG A 41 2.23 3.23 -2.14
N GLY A 42 3.27 2.94 -2.92
CA GLY A 42 3.29 3.14 -4.36
C GLY A 42 2.18 2.37 -5.10
N THR A 43 1.62 1.33 -4.48
CA THR A 43 0.52 0.54 -5.06
C THR A 43 -0.85 1.18 -4.82
N ILE A 44 -1.01 2.08 -3.86
CA ILE A 44 -2.32 2.69 -3.56
C ILE A 44 -2.88 3.47 -4.75
N PRO A 45 -2.13 4.39 -5.39
CA PRO A 45 -2.58 5.04 -6.62
C PRO A 45 -2.93 4.05 -7.74
N ILE A 46 -2.17 2.97 -7.89
CA ILE A 46 -2.41 1.93 -8.91
C ILE A 46 -3.74 1.23 -8.65
N PHE A 47 -3.96 0.78 -7.43
CA PHE A 47 -5.16 0.08 -7.03
C PHE A 47 -6.41 0.97 -7.19
N LEU A 48 -6.34 2.22 -6.74
CA LEU A 48 -7.43 3.18 -6.90
C LEU A 48 -7.70 3.50 -8.37
N GLY A 49 -6.64 3.70 -9.17
CA GLY A 49 -6.75 3.88 -10.61
C GLY A 49 -7.36 2.66 -11.31
N ALA A 50 -7.00 1.45 -10.88
CA ALA A 50 -7.58 0.21 -11.39
C ALA A 50 -9.09 0.12 -11.10
N LEU A 51 -9.52 0.40 -9.87
CA LEU A 51 -10.95 0.44 -9.54
C LEU A 51 -11.71 1.49 -10.37
N TYR A 52 -11.09 2.66 -10.60
CA TYR A 52 -11.68 3.70 -11.43
C TYR A 52 -11.82 3.26 -12.89
N GLY A 53 -10.79 2.63 -13.47
CA GLY A 53 -10.82 2.05 -14.80
C GLY A 53 -11.93 1.00 -14.95
N ILE A 54 -12.02 0.06 -13.99
CA ILE A 54 -13.10 -0.94 -13.93
C ILE A 54 -14.47 -0.24 -13.90
N SER A 55 -14.62 0.86 -13.15
CA SER A 55 -15.89 1.59 -13.08
C SER A 55 -16.30 2.23 -14.40
N ILE A 56 -15.34 2.66 -15.22
CA ILE A 56 -15.62 3.20 -16.55
C ILE A 56 -16.11 2.08 -17.46
N TYR A 57 -15.38 0.96 -17.53
CA TYR A 57 -15.80 -0.20 -18.32
C TYR A 57 -17.17 -0.74 -17.89
N GLY A 58 -17.46 -0.81 -16.59
CA GLY A 58 -18.78 -1.19 -16.09
C GLY A 58 -19.89 -0.29 -16.66
N ARG A 59 -19.68 1.04 -16.66
CA ARG A 59 -20.64 2.02 -17.23
C ARG A 59 -20.77 1.93 -18.75
N GLU A 60 -19.74 1.46 -19.44
CA GLU A 60 -19.75 1.19 -20.89
C GLU A 60 -20.38 -0.16 -21.26
N GLY A 61 -20.84 -0.94 -20.26
CA GLY A 61 -21.59 -2.18 -20.48
C GLY A 61 -20.77 -3.46 -20.34
N PHE A 62 -19.54 -3.39 -19.83
CA PHE A 62 -18.75 -4.58 -19.51
C PHE A 62 -19.21 -5.17 -18.18
N ARG A 63 -20.14 -6.13 -18.26
CA ARG A 63 -20.85 -6.70 -17.11
C ARG A 63 -19.92 -7.32 -16.06
N GLU A 64 -18.83 -7.95 -16.46
CA GLU A 64 -17.86 -8.56 -15.54
C GLU A 64 -17.19 -7.51 -14.64
N CYS A 65 -17.00 -6.29 -15.14
CA CYS A 65 -16.45 -5.17 -14.38
C CYS A 65 -17.45 -4.66 -13.34
N GLU A 66 -18.73 -4.55 -13.71
CA GLU A 66 -19.81 -4.19 -12.80
C GLU A 66 -19.95 -5.23 -11.68
N GLU A 67 -20.05 -6.52 -12.04
CA GLU A 67 -20.14 -7.62 -11.07
C GLU A 67 -18.91 -7.70 -10.14
N PHE A 68 -17.71 -7.36 -10.65
CA PHE A 68 -16.51 -7.27 -9.83
C PHE A 68 -16.65 -6.22 -8.73
N LEU A 69 -17.05 -4.99 -9.10
CA LEU A 69 -17.21 -3.87 -8.16
C LEU A 69 -18.35 -4.10 -7.16
N GLU A 70 -19.46 -4.70 -7.59
CA GLU A 70 -20.59 -5.03 -6.71
C GLU A 70 -20.17 -5.99 -5.58
N ARG A 71 -19.29 -6.95 -5.90
CA ARG A 71 -18.76 -7.95 -4.96
C ARG A 71 -17.61 -7.44 -4.12
N LEU A 72 -16.90 -6.40 -4.57
CA LEU A 72 -15.83 -5.76 -3.82
C LEU A 72 -16.41 -5.00 -2.61
N LYS A 73 -15.78 -5.18 -1.45
CA LYS A 73 -16.08 -4.50 -0.20
C LYS A 73 -14.78 -3.91 0.34
N MET A 74 -14.77 -2.62 0.55
CA MET A 74 -13.58 -1.92 0.99
C MET A 74 -13.63 -1.68 2.49
N PRO A 75 -12.56 -2.00 3.24
CA PRO A 75 -12.47 -1.61 4.63
C PRO A 75 -12.66 -0.11 4.82
N SER A 76 -13.30 0.30 5.91
CA SER A 76 -13.68 1.71 6.14
C SER A 76 -12.50 2.68 6.17
N PHE A 77 -11.29 2.19 6.43
CA PHE A 77 -10.09 3.01 6.39
C PHE A 77 -9.74 3.48 4.96
N PHE A 78 -10.27 2.86 3.89
CA PHE A 78 -10.14 3.36 2.51
C PHE A 78 -11.12 4.49 2.15
N ALA A 79 -12.02 4.89 3.06
CA ALA A 79 -13.15 5.76 2.70
C ALA A 79 -12.73 7.04 1.97
N SER A 80 -11.77 7.79 2.53
CA SER A 80 -11.29 9.02 1.92
C SER A 80 -10.52 8.81 0.62
N HIS A 81 -9.83 7.67 0.45
CA HIS A 81 -9.16 7.32 -0.80
C HIS A 81 -10.15 7.07 -1.93
N LEU A 82 -11.26 6.40 -1.63
CA LEU A 82 -12.33 6.13 -2.59
C LEU A 82 -13.10 7.41 -2.95
N GLU A 83 -13.32 8.29 -1.97
CA GLU A 83 -13.93 9.62 -2.19
C GLU A 83 -13.14 10.45 -3.20
N CYS A 84 -11.81 10.41 -3.14
CA CYS A 84 -10.95 11.11 -4.10
C CYS A 84 -11.11 10.61 -5.55
N MET A 85 -11.61 9.38 -5.71
CA MET A 85 -11.85 8.77 -7.02
C MET A 85 -13.33 8.80 -7.45
N GLY A 86 -14.24 9.32 -6.61
CA GLY A 86 -15.68 9.24 -6.83
C GLY A 86 -16.19 7.80 -6.84
N LEU A 87 -15.66 6.96 -5.94
CA LEU A 87 -15.94 5.53 -5.80
C LEU A 87 -16.55 5.19 -4.43
N ASP A 88 -17.21 6.17 -3.82
CA ASP A 88 -17.70 6.18 -2.44
C ASP A 88 -18.72 5.06 -2.20
N ASP A 89 -19.47 4.69 -3.24
CA ASP A 89 -20.47 3.60 -3.24
C ASP A 89 -19.87 2.21 -2.94
N LEU A 90 -18.54 2.05 -3.06
CA LEU A 90 -17.83 0.83 -2.71
C LEU A 90 -17.63 0.66 -1.19
N ILE A 91 -17.82 1.73 -0.41
CA ILE A 91 -17.77 1.69 1.05
C ILE A 91 -19.09 1.09 1.54
N LYS A 92 -19.07 -0.15 2.02
CA LYS A 92 -20.24 -0.78 2.66
C LYS A 92 -19.89 -1.27 4.06
N LYS A 93 -20.80 -1.03 5.01
CA LYS A 93 -20.61 -1.35 6.44
C LYS A 93 -20.56 -2.85 6.74
N ASP A 94 -21.14 -3.67 5.86
CA ASP A 94 -21.23 -5.11 6.04
C ASP A 94 -20.29 -5.82 5.04
N TYR A 95 -19.28 -6.54 5.55
CA TYR A 95 -18.37 -7.40 4.77
C TYR A 95 -19.04 -8.70 4.28
N GLN A 96 -20.33 -8.65 3.92
CA GLN A 96 -21.05 -9.79 3.33
C GLN A 96 -20.78 -9.94 1.81
N GLY A 97 -19.82 -9.20 1.26
CA GLY A 97 -19.31 -9.43 -0.10
C GLY A 97 -18.13 -10.39 -0.09
N ASN A 98 -18.03 -11.23 -1.12
CA ASN A 98 -16.96 -12.23 -1.23
C ASN A 98 -15.60 -11.64 -1.63
N ARG A 99 -15.42 -10.31 -1.76
CA ARG A 99 -14.13 -9.72 -2.13
C ARG A 99 -13.77 -8.51 -1.28
N PHE A 100 -12.52 -8.40 -0.85
CA PHE A 100 -12.03 -7.25 -0.09
C PHE A 100 -10.58 -6.87 -0.39
N ALA A 101 -10.19 -5.65 -0.07
CA ALA A 101 -8.79 -5.22 -0.15
C ALA A 101 -8.14 -5.26 1.23
N LEU A 102 -6.88 -5.66 1.27
CA LEU A 102 -6.05 -5.70 2.47
C LEU A 102 -4.78 -4.88 2.24
N LEU A 103 -4.50 -3.96 3.15
CA LEU A 103 -3.32 -3.09 3.09
C LEU A 103 -2.35 -3.53 4.19
N LEU A 104 -1.11 -3.91 3.86
CA LEU A 104 -0.10 -4.36 4.81
C LEU A 104 1.28 -3.76 4.45
N PRO A 105 2.11 -3.30 5.41
CA PRO A 105 3.35 -2.56 5.13
C PRO A 105 4.57 -3.45 4.85
N PHE A 106 4.51 -4.24 3.79
CA PHE A 106 5.63 -5.09 3.36
C PHE A 106 6.88 -4.30 2.94
N THR A 107 6.71 -3.08 2.43
CA THR A 107 7.81 -2.28 1.85
C THR A 107 8.11 -1.01 2.65
N ALA A 108 7.86 -1.03 3.96
CA ALA A 108 8.29 0.01 4.89
C ALA A 108 9.83 0.03 5.11
N ASP A 109 10.60 -0.24 4.06
CA ASP A 109 12.02 -0.54 4.14
C ASP A 109 12.79 0.64 4.77
N PHE A 110 13.37 0.37 5.93
CA PHE A 110 14.31 1.24 6.59
C PHE A 110 15.75 0.90 6.16
N THR A 111 16.41 1.81 5.46
CA THR A 111 17.76 1.58 4.91
C THR A 111 18.90 2.03 5.83
N GLY A 112 18.68 2.20 7.14
CA GLY A 112 19.44 3.24 7.83
C GLY A 112 19.89 3.05 9.27
N LYS A 113 20.08 1.84 9.84
CA LYS A 113 20.78 1.54 11.14
C LYS A 113 20.78 0.05 11.50
N LEU A 114 19.92 -0.77 10.89
CA LEU A 114 19.74 -2.18 11.26
C LEU A 114 20.50 -3.07 10.27
N GLU A 115 21.42 -3.90 10.78
CA GLU A 115 22.36 -4.70 9.97
C GLU A 115 21.72 -5.77 9.07
N TRP A 116 20.44 -6.08 9.29
CA TRP A 116 19.79 -7.31 8.81
C TRP A 116 18.91 -7.15 7.55
N GLY A 117 18.84 -5.95 6.97
CA GLY A 117 18.20 -5.72 5.66
C GLY A 117 16.66 -5.83 5.64
N SER A 118 16.08 -5.84 4.43
CA SER A 118 14.63 -5.82 4.18
C SER A 118 13.93 -7.18 4.27
N GLU A 119 14.68 -8.28 4.15
CA GLU A 119 14.14 -9.62 4.06
C GLU A 119 13.38 -10.04 5.34
N PRO A 120 13.86 -9.79 6.57
CA PRO A 120 13.12 -10.13 7.78
C PRO A 120 11.78 -9.40 7.90
N ILE A 121 11.73 -8.12 7.48
CA ILE A 121 10.51 -7.30 7.45
C ILE A 121 9.47 -7.94 6.53
N ARG A 122 9.86 -8.26 5.29
CA ARG A 122 8.99 -8.91 4.31
C ARG A 122 8.51 -10.28 4.79
N LYS A 123 9.40 -11.05 5.42
CA LYS A 123 9.05 -12.34 6.01
C LYS A 123 8.04 -12.22 7.14
N TYR A 124 8.20 -11.23 8.03
CA TYR A 124 7.21 -10.92 9.06
C TYR A 124 5.84 -10.62 8.44
N TRP A 125 5.78 -9.72 7.46
CA TRP A 125 4.52 -9.35 6.83
C TRP A 125 3.87 -10.48 6.03
N THR A 126 4.65 -11.39 5.45
CA THR A 126 4.07 -12.61 4.85
C THR A 126 3.40 -13.49 5.91
N LYS A 127 3.95 -13.60 7.13
CA LYS A 127 3.30 -14.35 8.23
C LYS A 127 2.09 -13.64 8.82
N VAL A 128 2.12 -12.31 8.87
CA VAL A 128 0.91 -11.53 9.19
C VAL A 128 -0.16 -11.82 8.14
N MET A 129 0.18 -11.82 6.85
CA MET A 129 -0.75 -12.19 5.78
C MET A 129 -1.25 -13.63 5.89
N GLU A 130 -0.39 -14.58 6.23
CA GLU A 130 -0.75 -15.98 6.48
C GLU A 130 -1.85 -16.09 7.55
N SER A 131 -1.80 -15.27 8.61
CA SER A 131 -2.85 -15.26 9.64
C SER A 131 -4.23 -14.89 9.09
N PHE A 132 -4.32 -14.10 8.01
CA PHE A 132 -5.59 -13.78 7.37
C PHE A 132 -6.21 -14.99 6.64
N THR A 133 -5.44 -16.05 6.38
CA THR A 133 -5.95 -17.32 5.86
C THR A 133 -6.68 -18.15 6.92
N LEU A 134 -6.55 -17.78 8.20
CA LEU A 134 -7.33 -18.34 9.30
C LEU A 134 -8.67 -17.60 9.45
N PRO A 135 -9.72 -18.28 9.97
CA PRO A 135 -10.91 -17.60 10.44
C PRO A 135 -10.60 -16.49 11.46
N PRO A 136 -11.35 -15.38 11.48
CA PRO A 136 -11.11 -14.25 12.39
C PRO A 136 -10.85 -14.64 13.85
N GLU A 137 -11.64 -15.58 14.38
CA GLU A 137 -11.55 -16.06 15.76
C GLU A 137 -10.27 -16.83 16.09
N LYS A 138 -9.53 -17.30 15.08
CA LYS A 138 -8.27 -18.03 15.23
C LYS A 138 -7.02 -17.21 14.93
N ARG A 139 -7.15 -15.97 14.43
CA ARG A 139 -5.97 -15.16 14.05
C ARG A 139 -5.06 -14.84 15.21
N HIS A 140 -5.63 -14.74 16.41
CA HIS A 140 -4.88 -14.51 17.64
C HIS A 140 -3.99 -15.69 18.06
N GLU A 141 -4.04 -16.83 17.36
CA GLU A 141 -3.06 -17.91 17.48
C GLU A 141 -1.71 -17.55 16.82
N SER A 142 -1.71 -16.59 15.87
CA SER A 142 -0.49 -16.09 15.23
C SER A 142 0.21 -15.03 16.11
N ARG A 143 1.48 -15.28 16.44
CA ARG A 143 2.33 -14.33 17.18
C ARG A 143 2.51 -13.04 16.39
N GLU A 144 2.80 -13.14 15.09
CA GLU A 144 3.03 -11.98 14.22
C GLU A 144 1.77 -11.13 14.08
N PHE A 145 0.59 -11.75 13.94
CA PHE A 145 -0.67 -11.00 13.96
C PHE A 145 -0.91 -10.28 15.30
N CYS A 146 -0.69 -10.98 16.42
CA CYS A 146 -0.83 -10.38 17.75
C CYS A 146 0.13 -9.21 17.95
N SER A 147 1.38 -9.34 17.52
CA SER A 147 2.37 -8.25 17.58
C SER A 147 1.95 -7.06 16.71
N PHE A 148 1.39 -7.29 15.52
CA PHE A 148 0.85 -6.21 14.70
C PHE A 148 -0.34 -5.50 15.39
N MET A 149 -1.30 -6.26 15.92
CA MET A 149 -2.43 -5.67 16.66
C MET A 149 -1.95 -4.90 17.90
N LYS A 150 -0.89 -5.37 18.56
CA LYS A 150 -0.24 -4.68 19.66
C LYS A 150 0.40 -3.35 19.23
N THR A 151 1.04 -3.28 18.06
CA THR A 151 1.52 -2.00 17.50
C THR A 151 0.35 -1.01 17.41
N LEU A 152 -0.75 -1.42 16.78
CA LEU A 152 -1.90 -0.55 16.58
C LEU A 152 -2.55 -0.12 17.91
N ARG A 153 -2.71 -1.04 18.87
CA ARG A 153 -3.44 -0.79 20.12
C ARG A 153 -2.58 -0.06 21.16
N GLU A 154 -1.36 -0.53 21.40
CA GLU A 154 -0.53 -0.12 22.54
C GLU A 154 0.55 0.91 22.18
N VAL A 155 1.05 0.89 20.94
CA VAL A 155 2.01 1.90 20.46
C VAL A 155 1.27 3.08 19.82
N GLU A 156 0.21 2.80 19.05
CA GLU A 156 -0.48 3.80 18.23
C GLU A 156 -1.88 4.23 18.71
N LYS A 157 -2.39 3.74 19.85
CA LYS A 157 -3.78 4.00 20.34
C LYS A 157 -4.87 3.93 19.24
N ARG A 158 -4.63 3.20 18.16
CA ARG A 158 -5.50 3.01 16.99
C ARG A 158 -6.32 1.75 17.13
N LYS A 159 -7.04 1.66 18.25
CA LYS A 159 -7.92 0.52 18.59
C LYS A 159 -8.91 0.22 17.46
N GLY A 160 -9.54 1.26 16.89
CA GLY A 160 -10.51 1.08 15.81
C GLY A 160 -9.91 0.47 14.53
N LEU A 161 -8.66 0.79 14.19
CA LEU A 161 -7.99 0.17 13.05
C LEU A 161 -7.65 -1.30 13.33
N ALA A 162 -7.20 -1.62 14.55
CA ALA A 162 -6.99 -3.00 14.98
C ALA A 162 -8.29 -3.81 14.91
N ASP A 163 -9.40 -3.26 15.40
CA ASP A 163 -10.73 -3.88 15.36
C ASP A 163 -11.16 -4.15 13.89
N ILE A 164 -10.82 -3.27 12.95
CA ILE A 164 -11.05 -3.52 11.52
C ILE A 164 -10.25 -4.73 11.03
N TYR A 165 -8.94 -4.78 11.24
CA TYR A 165 -8.11 -5.91 10.79
C TYR A 165 -8.56 -7.26 11.38
N GLU A 166 -8.97 -7.26 12.65
CA GLU A 166 -9.54 -8.45 13.31
C GLU A 166 -10.85 -8.89 12.65
N SER A 167 -11.68 -7.95 12.19
CA SER A 167 -12.98 -8.24 11.56
C SER A 167 -12.93 -8.67 10.09
N ILE A 168 -11.80 -8.47 9.40
CA ILE A 168 -11.65 -8.81 7.98
C ILE A 168 -12.02 -10.29 7.76
N PRO A 169 -12.74 -10.69 6.70
CA PRO A 169 -13.05 -12.10 6.46
C PRO A 169 -11.81 -12.97 6.20
N ARG A 170 -11.98 -14.29 6.23
CA ARG A 170 -10.90 -15.23 5.88
C ARG A 170 -10.47 -15.02 4.43
N VAL A 171 -9.15 -14.96 4.19
CA VAL A 171 -8.57 -14.98 2.84
C VAL A 171 -8.45 -16.44 2.39
N GLU A 172 -9.12 -16.77 1.28
CA GLU A 172 -9.03 -18.10 0.65
C GLU A 172 -7.99 -18.08 -0.47
N SER A 173 -8.00 -17.04 -1.28
CA SER A 173 -6.98 -16.78 -2.29
C SER A 173 -6.92 -15.28 -2.57
N PHE A 174 -5.75 -14.79 -2.96
CA PHE A 174 -5.54 -13.36 -3.15
C PHE A 174 -4.72 -13.00 -4.38
N ILE A 175 -5.02 -11.82 -4.92
CA ILE A 175 -4.21 -11.13 -5.92
C ILE A 175 -3.28 -10.18 -5.17
N LEU A 176 -1.97 -10.32 -5.37
CA LEU A 176 -0.97 -9.34 -4.93
C LEU A 176 -0.77 -8.32 -6.04
N ILE A 177 -0.95 -7.03 -5.75
CA ILE A 177 -0.57 -5.95 -6.67
C ILE A 177 0.66 -5.28 -6.08
N ASP A 178 1.72 -5.09 -6.86
CA ASP A 178 2.89 -4.34 -6.39
C ASP A 178 3.54 -3.54 -7.52
N THR A 179 4.40 -2.61 -7.12
CA THR A 179 5.31 -1.89 -8.01
C THR A 179 6.59 -2.68 -8.23
N LEU A 180 7.11 -2.67 -9.46
CA LEU A 180 8.41 -3.25 -9.81
C LEU A 180 9.36 -2.16 -10.28
N ILE A 181 10.33 -1.83 -9.44
CA ILE A 181 11.46 -0.94 -9.77
C ILE A 181 12.71 -1.79 -10.02
N SER A 182 13.34 -2.31 -8.95
CA SER A 182 14.53 -3.18 -9.06
C SER A 182 14.21 -4.67 -9.09
N GLY A 183 12.97 -5.04 -8.79
CA GLY A 183 12.53 -6.43 -8.59
C GLY A 183 12.85 -7.02 -7.22
N LYS A 184 13.66 -6.37 -6.37
CA LYS A 184 14.07 -6.90 -5.06
C LYS A 184 12.87 -7.19 -4.13
N ALA A 185 11.94 -6.23 -4.04
CA ALA A 185 10.74 -6.34 -3.18
C ALA A 185 9.85 -7.51 -3.59
N ALA A 186 9.36 -7.49 -4.84
CA ALA A 186 8.57 -8.57 -5.40
C ALA A 186 9.26 -9.94 -5.26
N TYR A 187 10.57 -10.03 -5.52
CA TYR A 187 11.32 -11.27 -5.36
C TYR A 187 11.30 -11.81 -3.92
N GLU A 188 11.67 -10.98 -2.93
CA GLU A 188 11.71 -11.41 -1.53
C GLU A 188 10.32 -11.74 -0.98
N ILE A 189 9.29 -10.96 -1.33
CA ILE A 189 7.91 -11.20 -0.91
C ILE A 189 7.40 -12.54 -1.47
N LEU A 190 7.55 -12.77 -2.78
CA LEU A 190 7.08 -14.00 -3.42
C LEU A 190 7.86 -15.23 -2.96
N LYS A 191 9.18 -15.11 -2.74
CA LYS A 191 9.97 -16.19 -2.16
C LYS A 191 9.54 -16.53 -0.74
N SER A 192 9.18 -15.52 0.05
CA SER A 192 8.68 -15.74 1.40
C SER A 192 7.30 -16.44 1.39
N PHE A 193 6.39 -16.04 0.49
CA PHE A 193 5.12 -16.77 0.29
C PHE A 193 5.34 -18.21 -0.18
N GLU A 194 6.23 -18.44 -1.15
CA GLU A 194 6.58 -19.78 -1.64
C GLU A 194 7.07 -20.70 -0.50
N SER A 195 7.84 -20.16 0.45
CA SER A 195 8.33 -20.92 1.62
C SER A 195 7.24 -21.35 2.61
N MET A 196 6.04 -20.79 2.48
CA MET A 196 4.85 -21.11 3.28
C MET A 196 3.76 -21.78 2.42
N GLU A 197 4.12 -22.28 1.23
CA GLU A 197 3.18 -22.91 0.29
C GLU A 197 2.01 -21.99 -0.13
N MET A 198 2.22 -20.67 -0.07
CA MET A 198 1.27 -19.66 -0.55
C MET A 198 1.69 -19.16 -1.93
N TYR A 199 0.77 -19.19 -2.89
CA TYR A 199 1.07 -18.86 -4.29
C TYR A 199 0.05 -17.85 -4.83
N PRO A 200 0.17 -16.55 -4.48
CA PRO A 200 -0.75 -15.54 -5.02
C PRO A 200 -0.62 -15.39 -6.53
N TYR A 201 -1.70 -14.98 -7.19
CA TYR A 201 -1.55 -14.33 -8.50
C TYR A 201 -1.03 -12.93 -8.28
N THR A 202 0.00 -12.53 -9.02
CA THR A 202 0.72 -11.30 -8.77
C THR A 202 0.72 -10.42 -10.00
N ILE A 203 0.28 -9.17 -9.84
CA ILE A 203 0.32 -8.14 -10.88
C ILE A 203 1.40 -7.13 -10.50
N LEU A 204 2.43 -7.03 -11.32
CA LEU A 204 3.57 -6.14 -11.12
C LEU A 204 3.54 -5.01 -12.14
N VAL A 205 3.35 -3.78 -11.68
CA VAL A 205 3.44 -2.60 -12.54
C VAL A 205 4.90 -2.14 -12.61
N CYS A 206 5.49 -2.25 -13.79
CA CYS A 206 6.92 -2.18 -14.01
C CYS A 206 7.35 -0.77 -14.43
N ASP A 207 8.15 -0.11 -13.59
CA ASP A 207 8.71 1.21 -13.86
C ASP A 207 9.69 1.17 -15.05
N GLN A 208 9.68 2.25 -15.85
CA GLN A 208 10.60 2.44 -16.97
C GLN A 208 10.71 1.21 -17.87
N ARG A 209 9.59 0.50 -18.11
CA ARG A 209 9.54 -0.75 -18.88
C ARG A 209 10.60 -1.78 -18.45
N ARG A 210 10.80 -1.94 -17.13
CA ARG A 210 11.74 -2.90 -16.50
C ARG A 210 13.23 -2.59 -16.69
N GLU A 211 13.61 -1.37 -17.07
CA GLU A 211 15.04 -1.02 -17.29
C GLU A 211 15.93 -1.28 -16.05
N ARG A 212 15.34 -1.21 -14.86
CA ARG A 212 16.01 -1.42 -13.56
C ARG A 212 15.96 -2.86 -13.06
N LEU A 213 15.23 -3.76 -13.71
CA LEU A 213 15.22 -5.21 -13.41
C LEU A 213 16.48 -5.89 -13.98
N ARG A 214 17.64 -5.55 -13.39
CA ARG A 214 18.96 -5.94 -13.93
C ARG A 214 19.55 -7.19 -13.29
N LYS A 215 19.11 -7.57 -12.08
CA LYS A 215 19.63 -8.75 -11.39
C LYS A 215 19.09 -10.03 -12.06
N PRO A 216 19.96 -10.92 -12.58
CA PRO A 216 19.52 -12.10 -13.34
C PRO A 216 18.60 -13.02 -12.55
N GLU A 217 18.88 -13.23 -11.26
CA GLU A 217 18.08 -14.07 -10.37
C GLU A 217 16.64 -13.57 -10.26
N TYR A 218 16.46 -12.26 -9.99
CA TYR A 218 15.13 -11.67 -9.84
C TYR A 218 14.37 -11.69 -11.16
N LYS A 219 15.07 -11.35 -12.25
CA LYS A 219 14.49 -11.35 -13.59
C LYS A 219 14.01 -12.74 -13.99
N ALA A 220 14.87 -13.76 -13.87
CA ALA A 220 14.53 -15.13 -14.23
C ALA A 220 13.37 -15.68 -13.39
N TYR A 221 13.36 -15.38 -12.08
CA TYR A 221 12.27 -15.80 -11.21
C TYR A 221 10.94 -15.12 -11.59
N LEU A 222 10.93 -13.79 -11.70
CA LEU A 222 9.69 -13.04 -11.92
C LEU A 222 9.13 -13.24 -13.34
N GLU A 223 9.97 -13.32 -14.37
CA GLU A 223 9.53 -13.57 -15.76
C GLU A 223 9.16 -15.04 -16.01
N GLY A 224 9.80 -15.98 -15.28
CA GLY A 224 9.51 -17.41 -15.39
C GLY A 224 8.34 -17.88 -14.53
N ASN A 225 7.83 -17.06 -13.61
CA ASN A 225 6.74 -17.43 -12.72
C ASN A 225 5.39 -17.27 -13.43
N GLY A 226 4.72 -18.39 -13.73
CA GLY A 226 3.44 -18.42 -14.42
C GLY A 226 2.26 -17.77 -13.68
N ARG A 227 2.46 -17.34 -12.42
CA ARG A 227 1.47 -16.58 -11.63
C ARG A 227 1.81 -15.08 -11.54
N VAL A 228 2.81 -14.61 -12.28
CA VAL A 228 3.20 -13.20 -12.34
C VAL A 228 2.79 -12.60 -13.67
N LYS A 229 1.99 -11.54 -13.61
CA LYS A 229 1.71 -10.64 -14.72
C LYS A 229 2.51 -9.37 -14.56
N MET A 230 3.28 -9.01 -15.59
CA MET A 230 3.96 -7.73 -15.64
C MET A 230 3.22 -6.78 -16.58
N ILE A 231 2.95 -5.57 -16.11
CA ILE A 231 2.35 -4.47 -16.87
C ILE A 231 3.38 -3.35 -16.93
N ASP A 232 3.88 -3.05 -18.12
CA ASP A 232 4.93 -2.05 -18.32
C ASP A 232 4.37 -0.65 -18.41
N VAL A 233 5.00 0.29 -17.71
CA VAL A 233 4.73 1.72 -17.82
C VAL A 233 6.03 2.51 -17.99
N ASP A 234 5.94 3.70 -18.55
CA ASP A 234 7.07 4.58 -18.82
C ASP A 234 7.61 5.21 -17.53
N SER A 235 6.73 5.53 -16.57
CA SER A 235 7.13 5.98 -15.24
C SER A 235 6.05 5.71 -14.21
N LEU A 236 6.45 5.11 -13.09
CA LEU A 236 5.65 5.06 -11.89
C LEU A 236 5.58 6.43 -11.20
N VAL A 237 4.45 6.67 -10.53
CA VAL A 237 4.33 7.68 -9.48
C VAL A 237 4.83 7.04 -8.18
N THR A 238 6.13 7.19 -7.90
CA THR A 238 6.84 6.49 -6.80
C THR A 238 7.14 7.40 -5.61
N GLU A 239 7.36 6.78 -4.45
CA GLU A 239 7.81 7.37 -3.18
C GLU A 239 9.01 8.34 -3.31
N ASP A 240 9.94 8.07 -4.24
CA ASP A 240 11.13 8.91 -4.49
C ASP A 240 10.80 10.35 -4.93
N LYS A 241 9.57 10.64 -5.36
CA LYS A 241 9.12 11.99 -5.70
C LYS A 241 8.51 12.73 -4.48
N GLY A 242 8.46 12.08 -3.29
CA GLY A 242 7.88 12.52 -1.99
C GLY A 242 6.81 11.56 -1.42
N ALA A 243 6.70 11.39 -0.09
CA ALA A 243 5.77 10.40 0.49
C ALA A 243 4.29 10.84 0.54
N SER A 244 4.03 12.15 0.60
CA SER A 244 2.74 12.74 0.98
C SER A 244 1.69 12.83 -0.12
N TYR A 245 1.95 12.31 -1.32
CA TYR A 245 0.96 12.23 -2.40
C TYR A 245 0.63 10.79 -2.78
N LEU A 246 1.08 9.80 -2.02
CA LEU A 246 0.69 8.40 -2.21
C LEU A 246 -0.53 8.01 -1.37
N GLY A 247 -1.06 8.96 -0.58
CA GLY A 247 -2.26 8.77 0.21
C GLY A 247 -1.99 8.13 1.56
N VAL A 248 -0.77 7.67 1.84
CA VAL A 248 -0.36 7.07 3.11
C VAL A 248 1.10 7.34 3.44
N TYR A 249 1.39 7.41 4.74
CA TYR A 249 2.71 7.37 5.33
C TYR A 249 2.99 5.98 5.89
N SER A 250 4.19 5.47 5.63
CA SER A 250 4.72 4.30 6.33
C SER A 250 5.33 4.77 7.64
N VAL A 251 4.99 4.13 8.75
CA VAL A 251 5.62 4.39 10.04
C VAL A 251 6.31 3.14 10.52
N ALA A 252 7.56 3.30 10.97
CA ALA A 252 8.39 2.23 11.51
C ALA A 252 8.88 2.59 12.91
N TYR A 253 8.98 1.60 13.79
CA TYR A 253 9.50 1.73 15.16
C TYR A 253 10.78 0.88 15.35
N PRO A 254 11.95 1.33 14.85
CA PRO A 254 13.19 0.55 14.83
C PRO A 254 13.64 0.06 16.19
N ASP A 255 13.45 0.85 17.25
CA ASP A 255 13.89 0.48 18.59
C ASP A 255 13.07 -0.70 19.16
N LEU A 256 11.77 -0.77 18.83
CA LEU A 256 10.92 -1.90 19.17
C LEU A 256 11.28 -3.15 18.36
N MET A 257 11.60 -2.97 17.06
CA MET A 257 12.10 -4.05 16.23
C MET A 257 13.38 -4.65 16.81
N GLY A 258 14.36 -3.80 17.14
CA GLY A 258 15.65 -4.22 17.73
C GLY A 258 15.46 -5.00 19.02
N LYS A 259 14.66 -4.48 19.95
CA LYS A 259 14.35 -5.18 21.21
C LYS A 259 13.65 -6.53 20.98
N SER A 260 12.78 -6.64 19.97
CA SER A 260 12.09 -7.91 19.66
C SER A 260 13.07 -9.00 19.22
N MET A 261 14.13 -8.62 18.51
CA MET A 261 15.20 -9.51 18.07
C MET A 261 16.09 -9.99 19.21
N GLU A 262 16.43 -9.11 20.14
CA GLU A 262 17.17 -9.49 21.35
C GLU A 262 16.42 -10.56 22.16
N ASN A 263 15.09 -10.55 22.10
CA ASN A 263 14.22 -11.54 22.74
C ASN A 263 13.98 -12.81 21.91
N GLY A 264 14.74 -13.03 20.83
CA GLY A 264 14.67 -14.23 19.98
C GLY A 264 13.44 -14.32 19.07
N GLY A 265 12.71 -13.22 18.87
CA GLY A 265 11.63 -13.10 17.89
C GLY A 265 11.95 -12.07 16.80
N PHE A 266 11.01 -11.80 15.91
CA PHE A 266 11.08 -10.61 15.07
C PHE A 266 9.69 -9.99 14.95
N TRP A 267 9.56 -8.75 15.40
CA TRP A 267 8.37 -7.91 15.27
C TRP A 267 8.74 -6.72 14.41
N ALA A 268 8.18 -6.64 13.20
CA ALA A 268 8.49 -5.52 12.30
C ALA A 268 8.05 -4.16 12.86
N ALA A 269 7.13 -4.09 13.82
CA ALA A 269 6.69 -2.83 14.45
C ALA A 269 6.52 -1.69 13.42
N GLU A 270 5.62 -1.90 12.47
CA GLU A 270 5.33 -1.00 11.36
C GLU A 270 3.83 -0.88 11.14
N SER A 271 3.40 0.26 10.61
CA SER A 271 2.00 0.52 10.28
C SER A 271 1.87 1.54 9.13
N TRP A 272 0.62 1.81 8.76
CA TRP A 272 0.24 2.87 7.85
C TRP A 272 -0.50 3.99 8.57
N ILE A 273 -0.14 5.23 8.32
CA ILE A 273 -0.96 6.40 8.66
C ILE A 273 -1.51 6.96 7.37
N LEU A 274 -2.82 7.06 7.27
CA LEU A 274 -3.45 7.54 6.06
C LEU A 274 -3.34 9.07 5.99
N ASP A 275 -3.10 9.63 4.81
CA ASP A 275 -2.81 11.07 4.67
C ASP A 275 -3.94 11.97 5.18
N TRP A 276 -5.18 11.48 5.13
CA TRP A 276 -6.36 12.18 5.62
C TRP A 276 -6.49 12.17 7.14
N GLU A 277 -5.82 11.24 7.84
CA GLU A 277 -5.78 11.21 9.30
C GLU A 277 -4.96 12.39 9.84
N ILE A 278 -3.91 12.83 9.12
CA ILE A 278 -2.96 13.85 9.58
C ILE A 278 -3.50 15.28 9.40
N ASP A 279 -3.99 15.64 8.20
CA ASP A 279 -4.67 16.94 7.88
C ASP A 279 -5.06 17.01 6.39
N SER A 280 -5.86 18.02 6.05
CA SER A 280 -6.30 18.46 4.72
C SER A 280 -5.19 18.69 3.69
N TYR A 281 -3.94 19.03 4.06
CA TYR A 281 -2.91 19.45 3.09
C TYR A 281 -2.22 18.29 2.34
N SER A 282 -1.74 17.24 3.02
CA SER A 282 -1.29 16.00 2.36
C SER A 282 -2.46 15.36 1.60
N GLY A 283 -3.65 15.42 2.20
CA GLY A 283 -4.90 15.10 1.53
C GLY A 283 -5.13 15.92 0.24
N GLN A 284 -4.70 17.18 0.16
CA GLN A 284 -4.80 18.00 -1.05
C GLN A 284 -3.83 17.51 -2.13
N SER A 285 -2.55 17.29 -1.83
CA SER A 285 -1.58 16.77 -2.83
C SER A 285 -2.02 15.42 -3.39
N PHE A 286 -2.47 14.51 -2.52
CA PHE A 286 -3.05 13.23 -2.93
C PHE A 286 -4.32 13.42 -3.79
N ARG A 287 -5.28 14.27 -3.38
CA ARG A 287 -6.48 14.58 -4.18
C ARG A 287 -6.14 15.15 -5.56
N LYS A 288 -5.15 16.04 -5.65
CA LYS A 288 -4.69 16.61 -6.92
C LYS A 288 -4.10 15.53 -7.83
N LEU A 289 -3.28 14.62 -7.27
CA LEU A 289 -2.81 13.47 -8.01
C LEU A 289 -3.98 12.59 -8.49
N MET A 290 -4.94 12.26 -7.62
CA MET A 290 -6.09 11.44 -7.98
C MET A 290 -6.94 12.07 -9.09
N GLY A 291 -7.19 13.39 -9.02
CA GLY A 291 -7.89 14.11 -10.09
C GLY A 291 -7.13 14.08 -11.43
N ALA A 292 -5.82 14.30 -11.42
CA ALA A 292 -4.98 14.17 -12.61
C ALA A 292 -4.99 12.72 -13.15
N LEU A 293 -4.92 11.74 -12.25
CA LEU A 293 -4.94 10.32 -12.59
C LEU A 293 -6.27 9.87 -13.20
N GLN A 294 -7.42 10.35 -12.70
CA GLN A 294 -8.72 10.08 -13.30
C GLN A 294 -8.79 10.53 -14.77
N LYS A 295 -8.33 11.75 -15.05
CA LYS A 295 -8.22 12.28 -16.42
C LYS A 295 -7.23 11.46 -17.26
N ALA A 296 -6.12 11.05 -16.66
CA ALA A 296 -5.10 10.27 -17.34
C ALA A 296 -5.59 8.89 -17.74
N ILE A 297 -6.35 8.22 -16.86
CA ILE A 297 -7.02 6.94 -17.14
C ILE A 297 -8.00 7.11 -18.30
N ARG A 298 -8.90 8.10 -18.21
CA ARG A 298 -9.88 8.38 -19.27
C ARG A 298 -9.23 8.63 -20.63
N LYS A 299 -8.12 9.36 -20.64
CA LYS A 299 -7.33 9.60 -21.85
C LYS A 299 -6.61 8.34 -22.34
N GLY A 300 -6.01 7.59 -21.42
CA GLY A 300 -5.27 6.35 -21.72
C GLY A 300 -6.13 5.24 -22.31
N ILE A 301 -7.42 5.18 -21.95
CA ILE A 301 -8.40 4.23 -22.52
C ILE A 301 -9.22 4.81 -23.68
N GLY A 302 -9.02 6.08 -24.04
CA GLY A 302 -9.63 6.71 -25.22
C GLY A 302 -11.04 7.27 -25.04
N VAL A 303 -11.51 7.47 -23.80
CA VAL A 303 -12.86 8.04 -23.52
C VAL A 303 -12.85 9.57 -23.36
N GLU A 304 -11.68 10.19 -23.20
CA GLU A 304 -11.52 11.64 -23.09
C GLU A 304 -10.23 12.10 -23.80
N ASN A 305 -10.22 13.28 -24.44
CA ASN A 305 -9.05 13.83 -25.15
C ASN A 305 -8.57 15.19 -24.60
N SER A 306 -8.98 15.55 -23.38
CA SER A 306 -8.60 16.81 -22.76
C SER A 306 -7.09 16.91 -22.47
N SER A 307 -6.60 18.14 -22.31
CA SER A 307 -5.25 18.38 -21.80
C SER A 307 -5.19 18.03 -20.31
N LEU A 308 -4.06 17.47 -19.89
CA LEU A 308 -3.74 17.21 -18.48
C LEU A 308 -2.78 18.24 -17.88
N GLU A 309 -2.27 19.17 -18.69
CA GLU A 309 -1.16 20.03 -18.29
C GLU A 309 -1.50 20.90 -17.09
N ASP A 310 -2.72 21.45 -17.03
CA ASP A 310 -3.17 22.28 -15.91
C ASP A 310 -3.29 21.47 -14.60
N ASP A 311 -3.87 20.27 -14.66
CA ASP A 311 -4.00 19.38 -13.50
C ASP A 311 -2.63 18.90 -13.01
N VAL A 312 -1.74 18.57 -13.94
CA VAL A 312 -0.36 18.18 -13.65
C VAL A 312 0.43 19.36 -13.08
N ALA A 313 0.30 20.56 -13.63
CA ALA A 313 0.96 21.75 -13.11
C ALA A 313 0.49 22.07 -11.69
N GLU A 314 -0.81 21.94 -11.42
CA GLU A 314 -1.37 22.11 -10.08
C GLU A 314 -0.84 21.04 -9.12
N PHE A 315 -0.85 19.76 -9.52
CA PHE A 315 -0.27 18.66 -8.74
C PHE A 315 1.21 18.90 -8.43
N LEU A 316 2.04 19.20 -9.44
CA LEU A 316 3.48 19.40 -9.28
C LEU A 316 3.80 20.63 -8.41
N THR A 317 2.90 21.62 -8.36
CA THR A 317 3.03 22.76 -7.44
C THR A 317 2.85 22.29 -5.99
N HIS A 318 1.84 21.48 -5.72
CA HIS A 318 1.56 20.94 -4.38
C HIS A 318 2.58 19.86 -3.96
N ALA A 319 3.04 19.02 -4.89
CA ALA A 319 3.99 17.94 -4.61
C ALA A 319 5.37 18.47 -4.15
N LYS A 320 5.74 19.69 -4.57
CA LYS A 320 6.97 20.37 -4.12
C LYS A 320 6.88 20.91 -2.69
N MET A 321 5.68 20.97 -2.12
CA MET A 321 5.45 21.46 -0.78
C MET A 321 5.43 20.25 0.17
N GLU A 322 6.62 19.87 0.65
CA GLU A 322 6.70 18.88 1.73
C GLU A 322 6.27 19.51 3.05
N ARG A 323 5.45 18.79 3.82
CA ARG A 323 5.09 19.23 5.17
C ARG A 323 6.31 19.14 6.08
N ASP A 324 6.40 20.11 6.98
CA ASP A 324 7.39 20.09 8.05
C ASP A 324 7.23 18.81 8.88
N LEU A 325 8.35 18.15 9.16
CA LEU A 325 8.39 16.98 10.03
C LEU A 325 7.85 17.31 11.43
N GLU A 326 7.93 18.57 11.86
CA GLU A 326 7.37 19.01 13.14
C GLU A 326 5.84 18.94 13.19
N ASP A 327 5.14 19.23 12.10
CA ASP A 327 3.68 19.07 12.07
C ASP A 327 3.29 17.60 12.13
N ILE A 328 4.00 16.74 11.41
CA ILE A 328 3.79 15.29 11.46
C ILE A 328 4.09 14.81 12.88
N LYS A 329 5.20 15.23 13.47
CA LYS A 329 5.58 14.91 14.86
C LYS A 329 4.46 15.30 15.84
N ARG A 330 3.95 16.53 15.73
CA ARG A 330 2.86 17.03 16.57
C ARG A 330 1.63 16.16 16.42
N TYR A 331 1.21 15.88 15.18
CA TYR A 331 0.07 15.00 14.92
C TYR A 331 0.27 13.61 15.52
N LEU A 332 1.42 12.98 15.29
CA LEU A 332 1.75 11.69 15.87
C LEU A 332 1.65 11.75 17.39
N ASN A 333 2.30 12.72 18.02
CA ASN A 333 2.30 12.87 19.47
C ASN A 333 0.88 13.00 20.04
N GLU A 334 0.07 13.87 19.45
CA GLU A 334 -1.27 14.20 19.93
C GLU A 334 -2.29 13.09 19.64
N ASN A 335 -2.21 12.43 18.48
CA ASN A 335 -3.30 11.62 17.92
C ASN A 335 -2.96 10.15 17.66
N VAL A 336 -1.68 9.79 17.57
CA VAL A 336 -1.26 8.41 17.24
C VAL A 336 -0.40 7.78 18.32
N ILE A 337 0.68 8.39 18.78
CA ILE A 337 1.55 7.76 19.78
C ILE A 337 0.83 7.64 21.13
N SER A 338 0.96 6.47 21.76
CA SER A 338 0.34 6.20 23.05
C SER A 338 0.94 7.05 24.17
N PRO A 339 0.17 7.34 25.25
CA PRO A 339 0.65 8.17 26.35
C PRO A 339 1.95 7.70 27.01
N TYR A 340 2.28 6.41 26.89
CA TYR A 340 3.54 5.87 27.40
C TYR A 340 4.77 6.47 26.71
N PHE A 341 4.68 6.74 25.40
CA PHE A 341 5.77 7.26 24.56
C PHE A 341 5.61 8.74 24.18
N GLN A 342 4.48 9.36 24.54
CA GLN A 342 4.22 10.78 24.29
C GLN A 342 5.33 11.68 24.85
N ASP A 343 5.61 12.75 24.12
CA ASP A 343 6.67 13.74 24.38
C ASP A 343 8.09 13.16 24.47
N SER A 344 8.24 11.87 24.17
CA SER A 344 9.44 11.07 24.38
C SER A 344 9.77 10.29 23.12
N PHE A 345 9.87 10.98 21.97
CA PHE A 345 10.32 10.38 20.72
C PHE A 345 10.91 11.40 19.76
N GLU A 346 11.75 10.90 18.87
CA GLU A 346 12.25 11.63 17.70
C GLU A 346 11.64 11.04 16.43
N ILE A 347 11.40 11.91 15.44
CA ILE A 347 10.93 11.48 14.12
C ILE A 347 11.94 11.89 13.06
N TYR A 348 12.23 10.94 12.17
CA TYR A 348 13.06 11.19 11.00
C TYR A 348 12.40 10.59 9.77
N ARG A 349 12.61 11.19 8.60
CA ARG A 349 12.15 10.65 7.32
C ARG A 349 13.32 10.03 6.57
N THR A 350 13.15 8.79 6.11
CA THR A 350 14.14 8.11 5.26
C THR A 350 14.16 8.70 3.85
N LYS A 351 15.18 8.35 3.05
CA LYS A 351 15.21 8.71 1.62
C LYS A 351 14.02 8.15 0.84
N THR A 352 13.50 7.00 1.25
CA THR A 352 12.30 6.37 0.69
C THR A 352 11.01 7.00 1.24
N GLY A 353 11.09 7.97 2.16
CA GLY A 353 9.92 8.66 2.70
C GLY A 353 9.19 7.90 3.81
N VAL A 354 9.78 6.85 4.39
CA VAL A 354 9.27 6.17 5.59
C VAL A 354 9.52 7.07 6.80
N LEU A 355 8.52 7.20 7.68
CA LEU A 355 8.64 7.91 8.94
C LEU A 355 9.17 6.95 10.01
N MET A 356 10.37 7.23 10.50
CA MET A 356 10.94 6.50 11.62
C MET A 356 10.61 7.21 12.91
N VAL A 357 9.96 6.51 13.83
CA VAL A 357 9.70 7.00 15.18
C VAL A 357 10.64 6.26 16.12
N SER A 358 11.57 7.01 16.72
CA SER A 358 12.56 6.46 17.63
C SER A 358 12.23 6.84 19.07
N PHE A 359 12.22 5.83 19.93
CA PHE A 359 11.90 5.97 21.36
C PHE A 359 13.18 5.84 22.20
N PRO A 360 13.27 6.60 23.32
CA PRO A 360 14.35 6.44 24.27
C PRO A 360 14.47 5.00 24.80
N GLU A 361 15.71 4.55 25.00
CA GLU A 361 16.01 3.16 25.39
C GLU A 361 15.30 2.75 26.68
N GLU A 362 15.17 3.65 27.66
CA GLU A 362 14.49 3.39 28.93
C GLU A 362 13.00 3.11 28.74
N LYS A 363 12.34 3.79 27.80
CA LYS A 363 10.94 3.54 27.43
C LYS A 363 10.82 2.20 26.72
N VAL A 364 11.71 1.94 25.78
CA VAL A 364 11.74 0.68 25.03
C VAL A 364 11.95 -0.50 25.96
N ARG A 365 12.90 -0.44 26.90
CA ARG A 365 13.15 -1.48 27.91
C ARG A 365 11.94 -1.72 28.81
N GLY A 366 11.26 -0.66 29.26
CA GLY A 366 10.07 -0.75 30.11
C GLY A 366 8.80 -1.25 29.40
N PHE A 367 8.75 -1.21 28.07
CA PHE A 367 7.61 -1.68 27.29
C PHE A 367 7.61 -3.22 27.16
N SER A 368 6.56 -3.90 27.62
CA SER A 368 6.44 -5.34 27.41
C SER A 368 6.20 -5.61 25.93
N LEU A 369 7.07 -6.39 25.28
CA LEU A 369 6.87 -6.84 23.89
C LEU A 369 5.99 -8.07 23.83
#